data_AF-A0A6M3LVM7-F1
#
_entry.id   AF-A0A6M3LVM7-F1
#
_cell.length_a   1.000
_cell.length_b   1.000
_cell.length_c   1.000
_cell.angle_alpha   90.00
_cell.angle_beta   90.00
_cell.angle_gamma   90.00
#
_symmetry.space_group_name_H-M   'P 1'
#
loop_
_entity.id
_entity.type
_entity.pdbx_description
1 polymer ?
#
loop_
_entity_poly.entity_id
_entity_poly.type
_entity_poly.pdbx_seq_one_letter_code
_entity_poly.pdbx_strand_id
1 'polypeptide(L)' 'MTKEQLDKTIEKIQEILGLETDPNGQPNMLLIRDEEDQILQGIDFTEEVIELAQFIDDNFSYNGRKQNGSRY' A
#
# COMPACT_ATOMS: atom_id res chain seq x y z
N MET A 1 -14.53 1.17 -0.08
CA MET A 1 -13.64 1.65 1.01
C MET A 1 -13.87 3.11 1.37
N THR A 2 -13.67 3.50 2.64
CA THR A 2 -13.52 4.91 3.04
C THR A 2 -12.08 5.38 2.81
N LYS A 3 -11.83 6.69 2.68
CA LYS A 3 -10.47 7.23 2.52
C LYS A 3 -9.52 6.74 3.63
N GLU A 4 -9.99 6.73 4.87
CA GLU A 4 -9.21 6.25 6.04
C GLU A 4 -8.82 4.76 5.95
N GLN A 5 -9.68 3.93 5.36
CA GLN A 5 -9.38 2.50 5.16
C GLN A 5 -8.36 2.28 4.04
N LEU A 6 -8.39 3.10 3.00
CA LEU A 6 -7.41 3.08 1.92
C LEU A 6 -6.04 3.48 2.45
N ASP A 7 -5.96 4.59 3.19
CA ASP A 7 -4.72 5.08 3.79
C ASP A 7 -4.08 4.01 4.70
N LYS A 8 -4.87 3.37 5.57
CA LYS A 8 -4.42 2.24 6.41
C LYS A 8 -3.94 1.02 5.62
N THR A 9 -4.49 0.78 4.44
CA THR A 9 -4.08 -0.34 3.59
C THR A 9 -2.75 -0.04 2.91
N ILE A 10 -2.58 1.20 2.43
CA ILE A 10 -1.32 1.69 1.87
C ILE A 10 -0.20 1.65 2.92
N GLU A 11 -0.45 2.12 4.14
CA GLU A 11 0.53 2.04 5.25
C GLU A 11 1.02 0.61 5.49
N LYS A 12 0.10 -0.37 5.51
CA LYS A 12 0.46 -1.78 5.67
C LYS A 12 1.28 -2.32 4.49
N ILE A 13 0.96 -1.91 3.27
CA ILE A 13 1.73 -2.31 2.08
C ILE A 13 3.15 -1.75 2.18
N GLN A 14 3.29 -0.48 2.57
CA GLN A 14 4.59 0.15 2.79
C GLN A 14 5.40 -0.61 3.84
N GLU A 15 4.80 -0.96 4.98
CA GLU A 15 5.46 -1.75 6.03
C GLU A 15 5.91 -3.14 5.53
N ILE A 16 5.07 -3.85 4.79
CA ILE A 16 5.36 -5.21 4.27
C ILE A 16 6.50 -5.17 3.25
N LEU A 17 6.49 -4.18 2.37
CA LEU A 17 7.46 -4.03 1.28
C LEU A 17 8.71 -3.25 1.70
N GLY A 18 8.73 -2.67 2.91
CA GLY A 18 9.82 -1.83 3.39
C GLY A 18 9.95 -0.53 2.60
N LEU A 19 8.83 0.03 2.15
CA LEU A 19 8.80 1.31 1.42
C LEU A 19 8.78 2.47 2.39
N GLU A 20 9.43 3.55 1.99
CA GLU A 20 9.66 4.74 2.80
C GLU A 20 9.24 6.00 2.05
N THR A 21 9.34 7.14 2.72
CA THR A 21 9.22 8.46 2.10
C THR A 21 10.62 9.01 1.85
N ASP A 22 10.92 9.45 0.64
CA ASP A 22 12.22 10.02 0.31
C ASP A 22 12.43 11.42 0.97
N PRO A 23 13.65 11.97 0.93
CA PRO A 23 13.93 13.30 1.47
C PRO A 23 13.16 14.45 0.80
N ASN A 24 12.61 14.25 -0.40
CA ASN A 24 11.79 15.24 -1.12
C ASN A 24 10.30 15.13 -0.76
N GLY A 25 9.91 14.16 0.07
CA GLY A 25 8.54 13.93 0.49
C GLY A 25 7.75 12.99 -0.41
N GLN A 26 8.39 12.27 -1.35
CA GLN A 26 7.75 11.28 -2.20
C GLN A 26 7.56 9.97 -1.42
N PRO A 27 6.31 9.51 -1.20
CA PRO A 27 6.04 8.27 -0.48
C PRO A 27 6.28 7.03 -1.37
N ASN A 28 6.15 5.83 -0.78
CA ASN A 28 6.20 4.55 -1.49
C ASN A 28 7.53 4.28 -2.23
N MET A 29 8.63 4.75 -1.67
CA MET A 29 9.96 4.63 -2.28
C MET A 29 10.73 3.48 -1.64
N LEU A 30 11.32 2.60 -2.46
CA LEU A 30 12.35 1.67 -1.99
C LEU A 30 13.71 2.35 -2.06
N LEU A 31 14.31 2.64 -0.90
CA LEU A 31 15.57 3.36 -0.80
C LEU A 31 16.76 2.39 -0.68
N ILE A 32 17.61 2.39 -1.70
CA ILE A 32 18.87 1.64 -1.73
C ILE A 32 19.94 2.51 -1.05
N ARG A 33 20.56 1.95 -0.01
CA ARG A 33 21.59 2.63 0.80
C ARG A 33 22.92 1.90 0.77
N ASP A 34 24.00 2.62 1.06
CA ASP A 34 25.32 2.03 1.28
C ASP A 34 25.55 1.61 2.75
N GLU A 35 26.77 1.19 3.08
CA GLU A 35 27.15 0.77 4.43
C GLU A 35 27.18 1.94 5.45
N GLU A 36 27.21 3.19 4.98
CA GLU A 36 27.18 4.41 5.80
C GLU A 36 25.76 5.01 5.90
N ASP A 37 24.73 4.27 5.46
CA ASP A 37 23.32 4.68 5.44
C ASP A 37 23.02 5.84 4.47
N GLN A 38 23.92 6.12 3.52
CA GLN A 38 23.69 7.14 2.50
C GLN A 38 22.79 6.59 1.40
N ILE A 39 21.76 7.36 1.01
CA ILE A 39 20.85 6.99 -0.07
C ILE A 39 21.60 7.06 -1.41
N LEU A 40 21.77 5.90 -2.06
CA LEU A 40 22.36 5.79 -3.39
C LEU A 40 21.31 5.96 -4.48
N GLN A 41 20.11 5.38 -4.27
CA GLN A 41 19.04 5.36 -5.25
C GLN A 41 17.67 5.17 -4.57
N GLY A 42 16.63 5.76 -5.14
CA GLY A 42 15.24 5.45 -4.81
C GLY A 42 14.53 4.82 -6.01
N ILE A 43 13.73 3.79 -5.77
CA ILE A 43 12.82 3.21 -6.77
C ILE A 43 11.38 3.56 -6.34
N ASP A 44 10.63 4.18 -7.24
CA ASP A 44 9.24 4.60 -7.00
C ASP A 44 8.27 3.45 -7.26
N PHE A 45 7.44 3.14 -6.26
CA PHE A 45 6.37 2.15 -6.33
C PHE A 45 4.99 2.76 -6.10
N THR A 46 4.84 4.08 -6.24
CA THR A 46 3.60 4.78 -5.90
C THR A 46 2.41 4.22 -6.68
N GLU A 47 2.57 3.96 -7.98
CA GLU A 47 1.51 3.41 -8.82
C GLU A 47 1.13 1.99 -8.38
N GLU A 48 2.12 1.11 -8.22
CA GLU A 48 1.93 -0.29 -7.82
C GLU A 48 1.30 -0.43 -6.43
N VAL A 49 1.67 0.42 -5.49
CA VAL A 49 1.08 0.42 -4.14
C VAL A 49 -0.41 0.82 -4.20
N ILE A 50 -0.74 1.81 -5.03
CA ILE A 50 -2.14 2.23 -5.22
C ILE A 50 -2.95 1.11 -5.88
N GLU A 51 -2.42 0.49 -6.95
CA GLU A 51 -3.06 -0.63 -7.62
C GLU A 51 -3.27 -1.83 -6.70
N LEU A 52 -2.26 -2.16 -5.88
CA LEU A 52 -2.34 -3.26 -4.93
C LEU A 52 -3.37 -2.96 -3.82
N ALA A 53 -3.42 -1.73 -3.32
CA ALA A 53 -4.41 -1.33 -2.32
C ALA A 53 -5.84 -1.41 -2.88
N GLN A 54 -6.05 -1.00 -4.13
CA GLN A 54 -7.34 -1.13 -4.83
C GLN A 54 -7.71 -2.61 -5.04
N PHE A 55 -6.77 -3.44 -5.49
CA PHE A 55 -6.99 -4.87 -5.67
C PHE A 55 -7.40 -5.55 -4.35
N ILE A 56 -6.77 -5.19 -3.24
CA ILE A 56 -7.14 -5.69 -1.91
C ILE A 56 -8.56 -5.23 -1.55
N ASP A 57 -8.92 -3.96 -1.74
CA ASP A 57 -10.29 -3.52 -1.46
C ASP A 57 -11.32 -4.30 -2.29
N ASP A 58 -11.10 -4.44 -3.59
CA ASP A 58 -12.03 -5.11 -4.49
C ASP A 58 -12.27 -6.58 -4.11
N ASN A 59 -11.20 -7.30 -3.75
CA ASN A 59 -11.28 -8.73 -3.42
C ASN A 59 -11.82 -8.98 -2.01
N PHE A 60 -11.48 -8.13 -1.03
CA PHE A 60 -11.96 -8.30 0.35
C PHE A 60 -13.36 -7.71 0.57
N SER A 61 -13.78 -6.70 -0.20
CA SER A 61 -15.15 -6.17 -0.19
C SER A 61 -16.18 -7.14 -0.79
N TYR A 62 -15.76 -8.03 -1.69
CA TYR A 62 -16.66 -8.99 -2.34
C TYR A 62 -17.13 -10.13 -1.41
N ASN A 63 -16.32 -10.48 -0.41
CA ASN A 63 -16.65 -11.56 0.54
C ASN A 63 -17.61 -11.13 1.68
N GLY A 64 -17.85 -9.83 1.86
CA GLY A 64 -18.81 -9.32 2.86
C GLY A 64 -20.28 -9.35 2.42
N ARG A 65 -20.55 -9.39 1.10
CA ARG A 65 -21.94 -9.33 0.58
C ARG A 65 -22.63 -10.69 0.45
N LYS A 66 -21.91 -11.82 0.54
CA LYS A 66 -22.55 -13.15 0.44
C LYS A 66 -23.15 -13.67 1.74
N GLN A 67 -22.96 -13.00 2.89
CA GLN A 67 -23.50 -13.47 4.18
C GLN A 67 -24.81 -12.82 4.62
N ASN A 68 -25.32 -11.80 3.92
CA ASN A 68 -26.62 -11.20 4.22
C ASN A 68 -27.57 -11.32 3.03
N GLY A 69 -28.48 -12.29 3.07
CA GLY A 69 -29.81 -12.08 2.48
C GLY A 69 -30.36 -13.08 1.44
N SER A 70 -29.89 -14.33 1.38
CA SER A 70 -30.73 -15.40 0.81
C SER A 70 -31.04 -16.44 1.87
N ARG A 71 -31.88 -16.02 2.81
CA ARG A 71 -32.80 -16.91 3.50
C ARG A 71 -34.20 -16.54 3.01
N TYR A 72 -34.88 -17.56 2.51
CA TYR A 72 -36.23 -17.59 1.91
C TYR A 72 -36.30 -17.22 0.44
#